data_AF-E0U995-F1
#
_entry.id   AF-E0U995-F1
#
_cell.length_a   1.000
_cell.length_b   1.000
_cell.length_c   1.000
_cell.angle_alpha   90.00
_cell.angle_beta   90.00
_cell.angle_gamma   90.00
#
_symmetry.space_group_name_H-M   'P 1'
#
loop_
_entity.id
_entity.type
_entity.pdbx_description
1 polymer ?
#
loop_
_entity_poly.entity_id
_entity_poly.type
_entity_poly.pdbx_seq_one_letter_code
_entity_poly.pdbx_strand_id
1 'polypeptide(L)'
;MDKLVSEIASLGVPGLIFLFLIAVSGYAGAAAITTALATLGGPFGMIGGVGVLLLLTKISKGITKYGVDELAKSVVKKMIEEGKTQESIIKEVENFPLISSDLKKKLRKFVEGQQ
;
A
#
# COMPACT_ATOMS: atom_id res chain seq x y z
N MET A 1 3.25 26.77 -12.12
CA MET A 1 3.74 25.38 -12.02
C MET A 1 4.07 25.03 -10.58
N ASP A 2 4.82 25.87 -9.89
CA ASP A 2 5.28 25.65 -8.49
C ASP A 2 4.16 25.39 -7.49
N LYS A 3 3.04 26.11 -7.60
CA LYS A 3 1.86 25.87 -6.75
C LYS A 3 1.30 24.45 -6.92
N LEU A 4 1.16 23.99 -8.16
CA LEU A 4 0.67 22.63 -8.48
C LEU A 4 1.66 21.57 -7.98
N VAL A 5 2.95 21.80 -8.16
CA VAL A 5 4.01 20.91 -7.65
C VAL A 5 3.95 20.82 -6.12
N SER A 6 3.76 21.95 -5.43
CA SER A 6 3.60 21.98 -3.97
C SER A 6 2.34 21.22 -3.52
N GLU A 7 1.23 21.34 -4.23
CA GLU A 7 0.00 20.62 -3.93
C GLU A 7 0.18 19.10 -4.12
N ILE A 8 0.79 18.65 -5.21
CA ILE A 8 1.08 17.21 -5.44
C ILE A 8 2.09 16.69 -4.40
N ALA A 9 3.14 17.47 -4.11
CA ALA A 9 4.14 17.12 -3.11
C ALA A 9 3.53 16.97 -1.70
N SER A 10 2.52 17.77 -1.38
CA SER A 10 1.80 17.65 -0.09
C SER A 10 1.08 16.30 0.08
N LEU A 11 0.74 15.63 -1.02
CA LEU A 11 0.16 14.29 -1.03
C LEU A 11 1.23 13.18 -0.93
N GLY A 12 2.50 13.50 -1.17
CA GLY A 12 3.63 12.57 -1.14
C GLY A 12 3.55 11.48 -2.21
N VAL A 13 3.96 10.25 -1.85
CA VAL A 13 3.93 9.07 -2.75
C VAL A 13 2.53 8.82 -3.35
N PRO A 14 1.41 8.92 -2.60
CA PRO A 14 0.07 8.88 -3.18
C PRO A 14 -0.15 9.85 -4.36
N GLY A 15 0.37 11.08 -4.26
CA GLY A 15 0.27 12.09 -5.33
C GLY A 15 1.02 11.68 -6.61
N LEU A 16 2.20 11.06 -6.45
CA LEU A 16 2.99 10.56 -7.57
C LEU A 16 2.30 9.38 -8.28
N ILE A 17 1.73 8.44 -7.53
CA ILE A 17 0.97 7.31 -8.10
C ILE A 17 -0.24 7.84 -8.89
N PHE A 18 -0.96 8.81 -8.34
CA PHE A 18 -2.13 9.39 -8.99
C PHE A 18 -1.75 10.14 -10.27
N LEU A 19 -0.67 10.95 -10.24
CA LEU A 19 -0.15 11.63 -11.41
C LEU A 19 0.27 10.65 -12.52
N PHE A 20 0.94 9.56 -12.16
CA PHE A 20 1.33 8.51 -13.10
C PHE A 20 0.11 7.89 -13.80
N LEU A 21 -0.95 7.56 -13.04
CA LEU A 21 -2.17 6.98 -13.59
C LEU A 21 -2.90 7.94 -14.55
N ILE A 22 -2.95 9.24 -14.22
CA ILE A 22 -3.48 10.25 -15.13
C ILE A 22 -2.67 10.28 -16.43
N ALA A 23 -1.34 10.28 -16.32
CA ALA A 23 -0.44 10.39 -17.47
C ALA A 23 -0.60 9.21 -18.47
N VAL A 24 -0.82 8.00 -17.97
CA VAL A 24 -0.99 6.80 -18.82
C VAL A 24 -2.44 6.56 -19.26
N SER A 25 -3.40 7.36 -18.79
CA SER A 25 -4.84 7.15 -19.07
C SER A 25 -5.27 7.49 -20.50
N GLY A 26 -4.52 8.34 -21.20
CA GLY A 26 -4.88 8.85 -22.54
C GLY A 26 -6.08 9.82 -22.57
N TYR A 27 -6.67 10.14 -21.41
CA TYR A 27 -7.76 11.10 -21.27
C TYR A 27 -7.25 12.46 -20.77
N ALA A 28 -8.10 13.48 -20.83
CA ALA A 28 -7.83 14.81 -20.30
C ALA A 28 -8.95 15.29 -19.35
N GLY A 29 -8.60 16.23 -18.46
CA GLY A 29 -9.56 16.86 -17.55
C GLY A 29 -10.23 15.87 -16.60
N ALA A 30 -11.54 16.05 -16.38
CA ALA A 30 -12.31 15.23 -15.45
C ALA A 30 -12.28 13.73 -15.80
N ALA A 31 -12.28 13.38 -17.09
CA ALA A 31 -12.22 11.99 -17.53
C ALA A 31 -10.89 11.30 -17.16
N ALA A 32 -9.77 12.03 -17.18
CA ALA A 32 -8.49 11.48 -16.74
C ALA A 32 -8.48 11.19 -15.24
N ILE A 33 -9.07 12.09 -14.44
CA ILE A 33 -9.19 11.95 -12.98
C ILE A 33 -10.07 10.76 -12.63
N THR A 34 -11.24 10.64 -13.24
CA THR A 34 -12.18 9.54 -12.95
C THR A 34 -11.62 8.20 -13.37
N THR A 35 -10.99 8.11 -14.55
CA THR A 35 -10.33 6.90 -15.03
C THR A 35 -9.19 6.50 -14.12
N ALA A 36 -8.30 7.43 -13.75
CA ALA A 36 -7.18 7.15 -12.86
C ALA A 36 -7.64 6.61 -11.49
N LEU A 37 -8.67 7.24 -10.89
CA LEU A 37 -9.26 6.76 -9.64
C LEU A 37 -9.94 5.39 -9.81
N ALA A 38 -10.68 5.19 -10.90
CA ALA A 38 -11.33 3.91 -11.18
C ALA A 38 -10.31 2.78 -11.39
N THR A 39 -9.22 3.05 -12.11
CA THR A 39 -8.10 2.12 -12.27
C THR A 39 -7.48 1.77 -10.92
N LEU A 40 -7.27 2.76 -10.05
CA LEU A 40 -6.70 2.53 -8.72
C LEU A 40 -7.65 1.73 -7.81
N GLY A 41 -8.95 1.96 -7.91
CA GLY A 41 -9.96 1.25 -7.12
C GLY A 41 -10.38 -0.12 -7.65
N GLY A 42 -9.96 -0.46 -8.87
CA GLY A 42 -10.31 -1.72 -9.53
C GLY A 42 -11.83 -1.98 -9.53
N PRO A 43 -12.30 -3.09 -8.95
CA PRO A 43 -13.73 -3.45 -8.98
C PRO A 43 -14.63 -2.46 -8.22
N PHE A 44 -14.08 -1.67 -7.29
CA PHE A 44 -14.82 -0.66 -6.55
C PHE A 44 -14.85 0.71 -7.25
N GLY A 45 -14.30 0.80 -8.46
CA GLY A 45 -14.27 2.00 -9.28
C GLY A 45 -13.66 3.20 -8.56
N MET A 46 -14.17 4.40 -8.86
CA MET A 46 -13.62 5.66 -8.34
C MET A 46 -13.64 5.73 -6.80
N ILE A 47 -14.70 5.20 -6.16
CA ILE A 47 -14.83 5.19 -4.69
C ILE A 47 -13.69 4.36 -4.07
N GLY A 48 -13.41 3.19 -4.65
CA GLY A 48 -12.25 2.38 -4.28
C GLY A 48 -10.94 3.13 -4.40
N GLY A 49 -10.75 3.86 -5.51
CA GLY A 49 -9.53 4.63 -5.76
C GLY A 49 -9.26 5.68 -4.69
N VAL A 50 -10.29 6.44 -4.29
CA VAL A 50 -10.17 7.41 -3.19
C VAL A 50 -9.79 6.70 -1.89
N GLY A 51 -10.43 5.56 -1.59
CA GLY A 51 -10.10 4.75 -0.42
C GLY A 51 -8.65 4.27 -0.41
N VAL A 52 -8.14 3.80 -1.55
CA VAL A 52 -6.75 3.37 -1.71
C VAL A 52 -5.78 4.53 -1.47
N LEU A 53 -6.02 5.72 -2.01
CA LEU A 53 -5.15 6.89 -1.77
C LEU A 53 -5.10 7.30 -0.28
N LEU A 54 -6.25 7.30 0.40
CA LEU A 54 -6.31 7.58 1.84
C LEU A 54 -5.55 6.52 2.64
N LEU A 55 -5.65 5.25 2.27
CA LEU A 55 -4.92 4.17 2.92
C LEU A 55 -3.41 4.27 2.68
N LEU A 56 -2.98 4.52 1.44
CA LEU A 56 -1.57 4.71 1.08
C LEU A 56 -0.95 5.88 1.83
N THR A 57 -1.72 6.94 2.08
CA THR A 57 -1.28 8.06 2.92
C THR A 57 -0.95 7.61 4.35
N LYS A 58 -1.81 6.79 4.96
CA LYS A 58 -1.58 6.23 6.30
C LYS A 58 -0.39 5.27 6.34
N ILE A 59 -0.29 4.39 5.34
CA ILE A 59 0.84 3.44 5.21
C ILE A 59 2.15 4.21 5.05
N SER A 60 2.18 5.24 4.19
CA SER A 60 3.39 6.07 3.98
C SER A 60 3.87 6.73 5.27
N LYS A 61 2.94 7.23 6.10
CA LYS A 61 3.26 7.78 7.43
C LYS A 61 3.78 6.70 8.38
N GLY A 62 3.16 5.50 8.37
CA GLY A 62 3.60 4.35 9.16
C GLY A 62 5.02 3.92 8.80
N ILE A 63 5.33 3.81 7.51
CA ILE A 63 6.68 3.45 7.00
C ILE A 63 7.70 4.50 7.42
N THR A 64 7.37 5.79 7.27
CA THR A 64 8.28 6.88 7.65
C THR A 64 8.60 6.86 9.14
N LYS A 65 7.61 6.49 9.97
CA LYS A 65 7.76 6.49 11.44
C LYS A 65 8.43 5.23 12.00
N TYR A 66 8.15 4.06 11.43
CA TYR A 66 8.53 2.77 12.02
C TYR A 66 9.45 1.93 11.13
N GLY A 67 9.60 2.29 9.85
CA GLY A 67 10.25 1.45 8.86
C GLY A 67 9.34 0.32 8.34
N VAL A 68 9.72 -0.25 7.19
CA VAL A 68 8.93 -1.29 6.52
C VAL A 68 8.89 -2.58 7.34
N ASP A 69 10.04 -3.02 7.88
CA ASP A 69 10.17 -4.29 8.60
C ASP A 69 9.28 -4.33 9.85
N GLU A 70 9.32 -3.28 10.69
CA GLU A 70 8.51 -3.24 11.92
C GLU A 70 7.02 -3.06 11.65
N LEU A 71 6.66 -2.28 10.62
CA LEU A 71 5.26 -2.17 10.21
C LEU A 71 4.72 -3.53 9.73
N ALA A 72 5.50 -4.27 8.93
CA ALA A 72 5.11 -5.59 8.46
C ALA A 72 4.99 -6.62 9.60
N LYS A 73 5.94 -6.63 10.54
CA LYS A 73 5.84 -7.47 11.76
C LYS A 73 4.61 -7.13 12.59
N SER A 74 4.29 -5.84 12.74
CA SER A 74 3.11 -5.40 13.49
C SER A 74 1.80 -5.87 12.84
N VAL A 75 1.72 -5.85 11.51
CA VAL A 75 0.58 -6.42 10.77
C VAL A 75 0.47 -7.92 11.00
N VAL A 76 1.59 -8.65 10.89
CA VAL A 76 1.63 -10.09 11.16
C VAL A 76 1.23 -10.42 12.60
N LYS A 77 1.73 -9.66 13.58
CA LYS A 77 1.33 -9.79 14.98
C LYS A 77 -0.18 -9.62 15.13
N LYS A 78 -0.76 -8.62 14.47
CA LYS A 78 -2.21 -8.38 14.50
C LYS A 78 -3.00 -9.55 13.90
N MET A 79 -2.51 -10.18 12.83
CA MET A 79 -3.12 -11.38 12.25
C MET A 79 -3.14 -12.56 13.23
N ILE A 80 -2.07 -12.73 14.02
CA ILE A 80 -2.01 -13.75 15.08
C ILE A 80 -3.04 -13.44 16.17
N GLU A 81 -3.10 -12.18 16.64
CA GLU A 81 -4.09 -11.73 17.64
C GLU A 81 -5.54 -11.93 17.17
N GLU A 82 -5.79 -11.84 15.86
CA GLU A 82 -7.09 -12.09 15.23
C GLU A 82 -7.37 -13.59 14.96
N GLY A 83 -6.47 -14.48 15.39
CA GLY A 83 -6.68 -15.92 15.37
C GLY A 83 -6.21 -16.65 14.12
N LYS A 84 -5.47 -16.00 13.20
CA LYS A 84 -4.84 -16.73 12.08
C LYS A 84 -3.72 -17.64 12.60
N THR A 85 -3.68 -18.86 12.06
CA THR A 85 -2.63 -19.84 12.41
C THR A 85 -1.27 -19.43 11.83
N GLN A 86 -0.19 -19.81 12.51
CA GLN A 86 1.18 -19.58 12.03
C GLN A 86 1.39 -20.13 10.62
N GLU A 87 0.92 -21.35 10.35
CA GLU A 87 1.03 -21.99 9.04
C GLU A 87 0.34 -21.17 7.94
N SER A 88 -0.87 -20.67 8.20
CA SER A 88 -1.59 -19.83 7.23
C SER A 88 -0.84 -18.52 6.96
N ILE A 89 -0.31 -17.88 8.00
CA ILE A 89 0.43 -16.62 7.87
C ILE A 89 1.73 -16.84 7.08
N ILE A 90 2.50 -17.89 7.40
CA ILE A 90 3.74 -18.21 6.69
C ILE A 90 3.45 -18.48 5.22
N LYS A 91 2.38 -19.25 4.92
CA LYS A 91 1.95 -19.50 3.55
C LYS A 91 1.56 -18.22 2.80
N GLU A 92 0.86 -17.28 3.44
CA GLU A 92 0.53 -15.98 2.84
C GLU A 92 1.79 -15.15 2.56
N VAL A 93 2.74 -15.09 3.50
CA VAL A 93 4.01 -14.35 3.35
C VAL A 93 4.88 -14.95 2.23
N GLU A 94 4.99 -16.28 2.18
CA GLU A 94 5.81 -16.96 1.18
C GLU A 94 5.25 -16.79 -0.25
N ASN A 95 3.92 -16.79 -0.39
CA ASN A 95 3.25 -16.63 -1.68
C ASN A 95 3.15 -15.18 -2.17
N PHE A 96 3.48 -14.18 -1.33
CA PHE A 96 3.35 -12.79 -1.73
C PHE A 96 4.45 -12.40 -2.75
N PRO A 97 4.10 -11.98 -3.99
CA PRO A 97 5.08 -11.80 -5.05
C PRO A 97 5.90 -10.50 -4.93
N LEU A 98 5.39 -9.50 -4.21
CA LEU A 98 5.94 -8.13 -4.21
C LEU A 98 6.80 -7.80 -2.97
N ILE A 99 7.20 -8.77 -2.15
CA ILE A 99 8.12 -8.58 -1.02
C ILE A 99 9.44 -9.32 -1.23
N SER A 100 10.52 -8.73 -0.73
CA SER A 100 11.86 -9.29 -0.86
C SER A 100 12.00 -10.62 -0.09
N SER A 101 12.87 -11.50 -0.58
CA SER A 101 13.18 -12.76 0.11
C SER A 101 13.75 -12.53 1.52
N ASP A 102 14.43 -11.41 1.75
CA ASP A 102 14.92 -11.02 3.07
C ASP A 102 13.76 -10.70 4.04
N LEU A 103 12.79 -9.90 3.60
CA LEU A 103 11.61 -9.58 4.39
C LEU A 103 10.77 -10.84 4.68
N LYS A 104 10.62 -11.74 3.70
CA LYS A 104 9.97 -13.05 3.91
C LYS A 104 10.65 -13.84 5.01
N LYS A 105 11.98 -13.95 4.98
CA LYS A 105 12.77 -14.65 6.02
C LYS A 105 12.58 -14.00 7.40
N LYS A 106 12.61 -12.67 7.48
CA LYS A 106 12.41 -11.93 8.74
C LYS A 106 11.02 -12.17 9.33
N LEU A 107 9.98 -12.10 8.51
CA LEU A 107 8.60 -12.33 8.93
C LEU A 107 8.37 -13.78 9.37
N ARG A 108 8.92 -14.76 8.65
CA ARG A 108 8.84 -16.16 9.04
C ARG A 108 9.47 -16.41 10.41
N LYS A 109 10.71 -15.94 10.62
CA LYS A 109 11.38 -16.04 11.94
C LYS A 109 10.59 -15.33 13.04
N PHE A 110 9.97 -14.20 12.73
CA PHE A 110 9.13 -13.47 13.68
C PHE A 110 7.91 -14.31 14.09
N VAL A 111 7.19 -14.92 13.14
CA VAL A 111 6.03 -15.79 13.43
C VAL A 111 6.43 -17.00 14.28
N GLU A 112 7.51 -17.70 13.90
CA GLU A 112 8.02 -18.87 14.62
C GLU A 112 8.46 -18.53 16.05
N GLY A 113 8.94 -17.30 16.30
CA GLY A 113 9.39 -16.83 17.61
C GLY A 113 8.32 -16.24 18.54
N GLN A 114 7.04 -16.25 18.17
CA GLN A 114 5.93 -15.81 19.05
C GLN A 114 5.38 -16.94 19.96
N GLN A 115 6.21 -17.96 20.27
CA GLN A 115 5.88 -19.04 21.22
C GLN A 115 6.22 -18.65 22.66
#